data_AF-A0A3N5HHH8-F1
#
_entry.id   AF-A0A3N5HHH8-F1
#
_cell.length_a   1.000
_cell.length_b   1.000
_cell.length_c   1.000
_cell.angle_alpha   90.00
_cell.angle_beta   90.00
_cell.angle_gamma   90.00
#
_symmetry.space_group_name_H-M   'P 1'
#
loop_
_entity.id
_entity.type
_entity.pdbx_description
1 polymer ?
#
loop_
_entity_poly.entity_id
_entity_poly.type
_entity_poly.pdbx_seq_one_letter_code
_entity_poly.pdbx_strand_id
1 'polypeptide(L)'
;PNTGEILDRRALNDELEKIEKPAGISNPKDFRNEVVNFVLRARAAQDGKSPSWTSYEKLRAVIEKKMFSNTEELLPVISFNAKASADEQKKHMDFVNRMIARGYTEKQVRLLCEWYLRVRKSS
;
A
#
# COMPACT_ATOMS: atom_id res chain seq x y z
N PRO A 1 14.55 -1.34 -20.01
CA PRO A 1 15.26 -0.07 -19.72
C PRO A 1 15.35 0.15 -18.21
N ASN A 2 16.54 -0.01 -17.63
CA ASN A 2 16.80 0.37 -16.24
C ASN A 2 16.62 1.88 -16.16
N THR A 3 15.62 2.36 -15.43
CA THR A 3 15.47 3.77 -15.11
C THR A 3 16.75 4.22 -14.44
N GLY A 4 17.60 4.94 -15.17
CA GLY A 4 18.93 5.40 -14.77
C GLY A 4 18.91 6.45 -13.67
N GLU A 5 17.94 6.39 -12.76
CA GLU A 5 17.99 7.12 -11.51
C GLU A 5 18.95 6.36 -10.59
N ILE A 6 20.20 6.84 -10.53
CA ILE A 6 21.05 6.57 -9.36
C ILE A 6 20.39 7.34 -8.20
N LEU A 7 19.32 6.77 -7.67
CA LEU A 7 18.71 7.26 -6.43
C LEU A 7 19.80 7.10 -5.37
N ASP A 8 20.17 8.20 -4.72
CA ASP A 8 21.13 8.19 -3.62
C ASP A 8 20.68 7.11 -2.64
N ARG A 9 21.53 6.10 -2.42
CA ARG A 9 21.24 4.97 -1.52
C ARG A 9 20.82 5.46 -0.14
N ARG A 10 21.38 6.58 0.32
CA ARG A 10 20.99 7.20 1.59
C ARG A 10 19.57 7.74 1.53
N ALA A 11 19.25 8.50 0.48
CA ALA A 11 17.89 9.02 0.28
C ALA A 11 16.84 7.89 0.18
N LEU A 12 17.13 6.82 -0.56
CA LEU A 12 16.27 5.63 -0.61
C LEU A 12 16.07 4.99 0.75
N ASN A 13 17.15 4.85 1.51
CA ASN A 13 17.07 4.27 2.84
C ASN A 13 16.19 5.13 3.76
N ASP A 14 16.36 6.46 3.70
CA ASP A 14 15.59 7.41 4.49
C ASP A 14 14.09 7.37 4.12
N GLU A 15 13.76 7.28 2.84
CA GLU A 15 12.38 7.16 2.37
C GLU A 15 11.73 5.84 2.81
N LEU A 16 12.44 4.73 2.68
CA LEU A 16 11.95 3.42 3.11
C LEU A 16 11.77 3.37 4.63
N GLU A 17 12.67 3.97 5.42
CA GLU A 17 12.54 4.01 6.88
C GLU A 17 11.30 4.79 7.33
N LYS A 18 10.96 5.89 6.63
CA LYS A 18 9.72 6.66 6.87
C LYS A 18 8.45 5.83 6.64
N ILE A 19 8.54 4.72 5.90
CA ILE A 19 7.42 3.81 5.65
C ILE A 19 7.43 2.65 6.66
N GLU A 20 8.59 2.02 6.85
CA GLU A 20 8.75 0.79 7.62
C GLU A 20 8.62 1.04 9.14
N LYS A 21 9.18 2.13 9.66
CA LYS A 21 9.10 2.45 11.10
C LYS A 21 7.66 2.68 11.57
N PRO A 22 6.84 3.53 10.90
CA PRO A 22 5.43 3.67 11.26
C PRO A 22 4.67 2.35 11.12
N ALA A 23 5.07 1.47 10.19
CA ALA A 23 4.46 0.16 10.04
C ALA A 23 4.74 -0.81 11.21
N GLY A 24 5.65 -0.47 12.13
CA GLY A 24 6.01 -1.28 13.30
C GLY A 24 7.29 -2.10 13.10
N ILE A 25 8.09 -1.79 12.08
CA ILE A 25 9.39 -2.44 11.86
C ILE A 25 10.45 -1.76 12.75
N SER A 26 10.92 -2.48 13.77
CA SER A 26 11.95 -1.99 14.70
C SER A 26 13.34 -1.91 14.08
N ASN A 27 13.70 -2.86 13.20
CA ASN A 27 14.97 -2.88 12.48
C ASN A 27 14.76 -2.93 10.96
N PRO A 28 14.70 -1.76 10.29
CA PRO A 28 14.54 -1.65 8.83
C PRO A 28 15.55 -2.45 8.01
N LYS A 29 16.82 -2.49 8.44
CA LYS A 29 17.89 -3.18 7.72
C LYS A 29 17.66 -4.69 7.68
N ASP A 30 17.34 -5.28 8.83
CA ASP A 30 17.09 -6.72 8.93
C ASP A 30 15.82 -7.10 8.18
N PHE A 31 14.77 -6.27 8.29
CA PHE A 31 13.53 -6.46 7.54
C PHE A 31 13.79 -6.47 6.02
N ARG A 32 14.54 -5.50 5.48
CA ARG A 32 14.87 -5.47 4.05
C ARG A 32 15.69 -6.68 3.63
N ASN A 33 16.65 -7.11 4.44
CA ASN A 33 17.41 -8.33 4.19
C ASN A 33 16.50 -9.58 4.16
N GLU A 34 15.54 -9.67 5.09
CA GLU A 34 14.57 -10.76 5.14
C GLU A 34 13.69 -10.77 3.86
N VAL A 35 13.21 -9.60 3.43
CA VAL A 35 12.41 -9.43 2.20
C VAL A 35 13.22 -9.81 0.96
N VAL A 36 14.47 -9.35 0.84
CA VAL A 36 15.34 -9.70 -0.29
C VAL A 36 15.56 -11.20 -0.35
N ASN A 37 15.89 -11.84 0.77
CA ASN A 37 16.08 -13.29 0.85
C ASN A 37 14.80 -14.06 0.51
N PHE A 38 13.64 -13.58 0.97
CA PHE A 38 12.35 -14.13 0.60
C PHE A 38 12.10 -14.07 -0.91
N VAL A 39 12.27 -12.91 -1.53
CA VAL A 39 12.04 -12.72 -2.98
C VAL A 39 13.01 -13.55 -3.80
N LEU A 40 14.30 -13.58 -3.44
CA LEU A 40 15.30 -14.37 -4.16
C LEU A 40 15.01 -15.87 -4.09
N ARG A 41 14.62 -16.39 -2.91
CA ARG A 41 14.23 -17.80 -2.76
C ARG A 41 12.99 -18.14 -3.57
N ALA A 42 11.96 -17.30 -3.51
CA ALA A 42 10.73 -17.53 -4.26
C ALA A 42 10.97 -17.48 -5.78
N ARG A 43 11.80 -16.55 -6.26
CA ARG A 43 12.20 -16.49 -7.68
C ARG A 43 12.98 -17.73 -8.11
N ALA A 44 13.93 -18.20 -7.29
CA ALA A 44 14.66 -19.43 -7.58
C ALA A 44 13.73 -20.65 -7.66
N ALA A 45 12.68 -20.69 -6.84
CA ALA A 45 11.69 -21.78 -6.82
C ALA A 45 10.62 -21.68 -7.94
N GLN A 46 10.39 -20.51 -8.52
CA GLN A 46 9.32 -20.26 -9.51
C GLN A 46 9.85 -19.78 -10.87
N ASP A 47 10.98 -20.31 -11.32
CA ASP A 47 11.55 -20.02 -12.65
C ASP A 47 11.71 -18.51 -12.91
N GLY A 48 12.22 -17.79 -11.90
CA GLY A 48 12.43 -16.35 -11.95
C GLY A 48 11.19 -15.50 -11.70
N LYS A 49 9.99 -16.09 -11.54
CA LYS A 49 8.77 -15.33 -11.23
C LYS A 49 8.82 -14.75 -9.82
N SER A 50 8.43 -13.49 -9.70
CA SER A 50 8.39 -12.82 -8.39
C SER A 50 7.22 -13.32 -7.56
N PRO A 51 7.40 -13.53 -6.24
CA PRO A 51 6.29 -13.91 -5.38
C PRO A 51 5.25 -12.79 -5.29
N SER A 52 4.00 -13.16 -5.03
CA SER A 52 2.98 -12.18 -4.62
C SER A 52 3.43 -11.47 -3.35
N TRP A 53 3.35 -10.14 -3.30
CA TRP A 53 3.71 -9.36 -2.11
C TRP A 53 2.82 -9.70 -0.90
N THR A 54 1.62 -10.22 -1.14
CA THR A 54 0.68 -10.68 -0.10
C THR A 54 1.08 -12.01 0.55
N SER A 55 1.99 -12.78 -0.05
CA SER A 55 2.37 -14.12 0.43
C SER A 55 3.33 -14.10 1.62
N TYR A 56 3.87 -12.93 1.96
CA TYR A 56 4.74 -12.75 3.11
C TYR A 56 4.17 -11.68 4.06
N GLU A 57 3.77 -12.12 5.24
CA GLU A 57 2.94 -11.36 6.17
C GLU A 57 3.55 -10.02 6.59
N LYS A 58 4.86 -9.98 6.89
CA LYS A 58 5.52 -8.72 7.30
C LYS A 58 5.55 -7.71 6.15
N LEU A 59 5.83 -8.17 4.93
CA LEU A 59 5.81 -7.30 3.73
C LEU A 59 4.39 -6.81 3.43
N ARG A 60 3.40 -7.71 3.54
CA ARG A 60 1.98 -7.37 3.41
C ARG A 60 1.57 -6.28 4.39
N ALA A 61 1.89 -6.44 5.68
CA ALA A 61 1.56 -5.49 6.72
C ALA A 61 2.19 -4.10 6.49
N VAL A 62 3.45 -4.04 6.04
CA VAL A 62 4.11 -2.76 5.70
C VAL A 62 3.44 -2.07 4.53
N ILE A 63 3.15 -2.82 3.45
CA ILE A 63 2.48 -2.28 2.26
C ILE A 63 1.07 -1.81 2.61
N GLU A 64 0.29 -2.63 3.31
CA GLU A 64 -1.05 -2.26 3.77
C GLU A 64 -0.99 -1.02 4.65
N LYS A 65 -0.12 -0.99 5.66
CA LYS A 65 -0.01 0.17 6.55
C LYS A 65 0.47 1.42 5.81
N LYS A 66 1.32 1.32 4.78
CA LYS A 66 1.67 2.48 3.93
C LYS A 66 0.48 2.95 3.09
N MET A 67 -0.24 2.01 2.49
CA MET A 67 -1.45 2.30 1.72
C MET A 67 -2.51 2.95 2.60
N PHE A 68 -2.62 2.54 3.88
CA PHE A 68 -3.66 3.00 4.80
C PHE A 68 -3.28 4.19 5.72
N SER A 69 -2.00 4.39 6.04
CA SER A 69 -1.55 5.56 6.83
C SER A 69 -1.62 6.85 6.02
N ASN A 70 -1.45 6.78 4.70
CA ASN A 70 -1.75 7.88 3.79
C ASN A 70 -3.26 8.14 3.63
N THR A 71 -4.09 7.28 4.22
CA THR A 71 -5.55 7.33 4.17
C THR A 71 -6.18 7.62 5.52
N GLU A 72 -5.46 8.25 6.46
CA GLU A 72 -6.14 8.89 7.59
C GLU A 72 -7.07 10.04 7.14
N GLU A 73 -6.99 10.44 5.86
CA GLU A 73 -8.04 11.21 5.15
C GLU A 73 -9.23 10.37 4.63
N LEU A 74 -9.22 9.03 4.74
CA LEU A 74 -10.32 8.12 4.33
C LEU A 74 -11.36 7.86 5.41
N LEU A 75 -11.64 8.83 6.27
CA LEU A 75 -12.93 8.84 6.96
C LEU A 75 -13.65 10.14 6.59
N PRO A 76 -14.72 10.07 5.77
CA PRO A 76 -15.75 9.04 5.79
C PRO A 76 -15.72 8.14 4.56
N VAL A 77 -15.48 6.84 4.76
CA VAL A 77 -15.98 5.83 3.82
C VAL A 77 -17.49 5.82 3.97
N ILE A 78 -18.15 6.66 3.17
CA ILE A 78 -19.58 6.52 2.96
C ILE A 78 -19.68 5.23 2.17
N SER A 79 -20.24 4.20 2.80
CA SER A 79 -21.12 3.28 2.08
C SER A 79 -21.80 4.05 0.95
N PHE A 80 -21.84 3.54 -0.28
CA PHE A 80 -22.71 4.09 -1.33
C PHE A 80 -24.14 4.14 -0.75
N ASN A 81 -24.49 5.24 -0.09
CA ASN A 81 -25.72 5.44 0.65
C ASN A 81 -26.28 6.64 -0.06
N ALA A 82 -27.36 6.43 -0.79
CA ALA A 82 -28.02 7.46 -1.58
C ALA A 82 -28.46 8.68 -0.72
N LYS A 83 -28.28 8.62 0.61
CA LYS A 83 -28.57 9.66 1.61
C LYS A 83 -27.32 10.39 2.16
N ALA A 84 -26.14 10.20 1.57
CA ALA A 84 -24.93 10.92 1.99
C ALA A 84 -25.04 12.44 1.76
N SER A 85 -24.41 13.24 2.61
CA SER A 85 -24.37 14.70 2.43
C SER A 85 -23.52 15.10 1.21
N ALA A 86 -23.76 16.30 0.66
CA ALA A 86 -23.02 16.78 -0.51
C ALA A 86 -21.51 16.93 -0.25
N ASP A 87 -21.12 17.36 0.95
CA ASP A 87 -19.71 17.47 1.35
C ASP A 87 -19.00 16.12 1.41
N GLU A 88 -19.74 15.11 1.82
CA GLU A 88 -19.31 13.72 1.89
C GLU A 88 -19.06 13.15 0.48
N GLN A 89 -19.98 13.36 -0.45
CA GLN A 89 -19.81 12.96 -1.86
C GLN A 89 -18.61 13.66 -2.51
N LYS A 90 -18.41 14.95 -2.21
CA LYS A 90 -17.27 15.71 -2.72
C LYS A 90 -15.93 15.14 -2.22
N LYS A 91 -15.82 14.86 -0.92
CA LYS A 91 -14.62 14.23 -0.33
C LYS A 91 -14.32 12.87 -0.95
N HIS A 92 -15.37 12.07 -1.22
CA HIS A 92 -15.21 10.78 -1.91
C HIS A 92 -14.64 10.95 -3.32
N MET A 93 -15.20 11.88 -4.10
CA MET A 93 -14.73 12.17 -5.45
C MET A 93 -13.28 12.67 -5.45
N ASP A 94 -12.94 13.57 -4.53
CA ASP A 94 -11.57 14.09 -4.39
C ASP A 94 -10.57 12.98 -4.05
N PHE A 95 -10.97 11.99 -3.26
CA PHE A 95 -10.14 10.81 -2.98
C PHE A 95 -9.95 9.93 -4.22
N VAL A 96 -11.03 9.62 -4.93
CA VAL A 96 -10.97 8.82 -6.16
C VAL A 96 -10.06 9.50 -7.18
N ASN A 97 -10.18 10.82 -7.35
CA ASN A 97 -9.32 11.60 -8.23
C ASN A 97 -7.84 11.55 -7.81
N ARG A 98 -7.52 11.66 -6.51
CA ARG A 98 -6.13 11.53 -6.03
C ARG A 98 -5.55 10.16 -6.31
N MET A 99 -6.35 9.10 -6.18
CA MET A 99 -5.91 7.75 -6.48
C MET A 99 -5.74 7.52 -7.99
N ILE A 100 -6.62 8.09 -8.82
CA ILE A 100 -6.48 8.07 -10.26
C ILE A 100 -5.19 8.80 -10.70
N ALA A 101 -4.91 9.97 -10.11
CA ALA A 101 -3.67 10.70 -10.35
C ALA A 101 -2.40 9.89 -9.97
N ARG A 102 -2.52 8.91 -9.08
CA ARG A 102 -1.45 7.97 -8.69
C ARG A 102 -1.38 6.72 -9.57
N GLY A 103 -2.19 6.62 -10.62
CA GLY A 103 -2.17 5.53 -11.60
C GLY A 103 -3.15 4.39 -11.31
N TYR A 104 -4.06 4.54 -10.34
CA TYR A 104 -5.12 3.56 -10.09
C TYR A 104 -6.34 3.82 -10.99
N THR A 105 -7.01 2.77 -11.44
CA THR A 105 -8.33 2.90 -12.08
C THR A 105 -9.40 3.09 -11.02
N GLU A 106 -10.50 3.77 -11.38
CA GLU A 106 -11.66 3.94 -10.48
C GLU A 106 -12.18 2.60 -9.93
N LYS A 107 -12.18 1.55 -10.77
CA LYS A 107 -12.56 0.20 -10.37
C LYS A 107 -11.63 -0.40 -9.31
N GLN A 108 -10.31 -0.20 -9.42
CA GLN A 108 -9.35 -0.64 -8.42
C GLN A 108 -9.54 0.10 -7.10
N VAL A 109 -9.80 1.42 -7.15
CA VAL A 109 -10.06 2.24 -5.97
C VAL A 109 -11.34 1.77 -5.25
N ARG A 110 -12.41 1.51 -6.00
CA ARG A 110 -13.67 0.96 -5.46
C ARG A 110 -13.46 -0.38 -4.77
N LEU A 111 -12.76 -1.33 -5.42
CA LEU A 111 -12.47 -2.65 -4.85
C LEU A 111 -11.64 -2.55 -3.56
N LEU A 112 -10.68 -1.62 -3.51
CA LEU A 112 -9.87 -1.35 -2.33
C LEU A 112 -10.74 -0.86 -1.16
N CYS A 113 -11.64 0.10 -1.41
CA CYS A 113 -12.57 0.61 -0.40
C CYS A 113 -13.52 -0.49 0.12
N GLU A 114 -14.07 -1.32 -0.78
CA GLU A 114 -14.96 -2.43 -0.42
C GLU A 114 -14.25 -3.51 0.41
N TRP A 115 -13.03 -3.88 0.03
CA TRP A 115 -12.20 -4.81 0.79
C TRP A 115 -11.93 -4.29 2.21
N TYR A 116 -11.53 -3.02 2.32
CA TYR A 116 -11.24 -2.40 3.62
C TYR A 116 -12.46 -2.39 4.55
N LEU A 117 -13.64 -2.04 4.01
CA LEU A 117 -14.90 -2.12 4.77
C LEU A 117 -15.21 -3.53 5.25
N ARG A 118 -14.92 -4.54 4.43
CA ARG A 118 -15.13 -5.95 4.79
C ARG A 118 -14.19 -6.36 5.93
N VAL A 119 -12.90 -6.08 5.80
CA VAL A 119 -11.88 -6.42 6.79
C VAL A 119 -12.18 -5.77 8.13
N ARG A 120 -12.49 -4.46 8.14
CA ARG A 120 -12.83 -3.74 9.38
C ARG A 120 -14.10 -4.27 10.06
N LYS A 121 -15.11 -4.71 9.30
CA LYS A 121 -16.33 -5.30 9.87
C LYS A 121 -16.12 -6.71 10.43
N SER A 122 -15.07 -7.39 9.99
CA SER A 122 -14.70 -8.74 10.45
C SER A 122 -13.66 -8.75 11.58
N SER A 123 -13.16 -7.57 12.00
CA SER A 123 -12.20 -7.39 13.11
C SER A 123 -12.88 -6.83 14.35
#